data_AF-A0A958XGM6-F1
#
_entry.id   AF-A0A958XGM6-F1
#
_cell.length_a   1.000
_cell.length_b   1.000
_cell.length_c   1.000
_cell.angle_alpha   90.00
_cell.angle_beta   90.00
_cell.angle_gamma   90.00
#
_symmetry.space_group_name_H-M   'P 1'
#
loop_
_entity.id
_entity.type
_entity.pdbx_description
1 polymer ?
#
loop_
_entity_poly.entity_id
_entity_poly.type
_entity_poly.pdbx_seq_one_letter_code
_entity_poly.pdbx_strand_id
1 'polypeptide(L)'
;MKSRRAFLQNSFFGALAAGSADFWTRISEMQGPFRKGNFPVVIATWHNKDATKAAWDILSGGGRALDAVEAGARVPEGNPKDSSVGYGGFPDRDGDVTLDACIMDEFGNAGCVTCLQHIKHPVSVARLVMEKTPHVILTAEGALEFALSQGFKKENLLTETAREAWEAWKVKSEYKPVINFERHDTIGIVAIDAQGRASGACTTSGLAFKMKGRVGDSPVIGAGLFVDAEVGAAAATGLGEMVLKTLGSYFIVEEMRRGKHPQKAAELAIRRLAHKYPEQAKENQVGFVALDVKGRHGGFGLQPGFSYTLFMHGENVTYEPGSYFSK
;
A
#
# COMPACT_ATOMS: atom_id res chain seq x y z
N MET A 1 60.84 -25.36 -6.56
CA MET A 1 59.56 -24.87 -6.00
C MET A 1 58.54 -24.73 -7.12
N LYS A 2 57.64 -25.70 -7.28
CA LYS A 2 56.45 -25.58 -8.15
C LYS A 2 55.26 -25.24 -7.24
N SER A 3 54.62 -24.11 -7.50
CA SER A 3 53.67 -23.49 -6.56
C SER A 3 52.33 -24.24 -6.51
N ARG A 4 51.73 -24.27 -5.31
CA ARG A 4 50.42 -24.85 -4.98
C ARG A 4 49.22 -24.28 -5.79
N ARG A 5 49.45 -23.38 -6.75
CA ARG A 5 48.42 -22.72 -7.57
C ARG A 5 47.92 -23.57 -8.74
N ALA A 6 48.73 -24.50 -9.27
CA ALA A 6 48.36 -25.29 -10.44
C ALA A 6 47.39 -26.46 -10.12
N PHE A 7 47.30 -26.90 -8.86
CA PHE A 7 46.42 -28.01 -8.47
C PHE A 7 44.96 -27.56 -8.26
N LEU A 8 44.73 -26.30 -7.87
CA LEU A 8 43.39 -25.78 -7.62
C LEU A 8 42.65 -25.33 -8.90
N GLN A 9 43.35 -25.08 -10.00
CA GLN A 9 42.72 -24.66 -11.26
C GLN A 9 42.06 -25.83 -12.03
N ASN A 10 42.49 -27.07 -11.81
CA ASN A 10 41.91 -28.25 -12.49
C ASN A 10 40.79 -28.95 -11.69
N SER A 11 40.56 -28.58 -10.43
CA SER A 11 39.47 -29.17 -9.62
C SER A 11 38.15 -28.38 -9.68
N PHE A 12 38.16 -27.16 -10.22
CA PHE A 12 36.94 -26.31 -10.28
C PHE A 12 36.07 -26.58 -11.52
N PHE A 13 36.63 -27.14 -12.59
CA PHE A 13 35.88 -27.42 -13.83
C PHE A 13 35.14 -28.77 -13.83
N GLY A 14 35.44 -29.67 -12.90
CA GLY A 14 34.78 -30.98 -12.81
C GLY A 14 33.45 -31.00 -12.03
N ALA A 15 33.21 -30.01 -11.17
CA ALA A 15 32.05 -30.00 -10.27
C ALA A 15 30.91 -29.06 -10.71
N LEU A 16 31.13 -28.20 -11.70
CA LEU A 16 30.13 -27.21 -12.16
C LEU A 16 29.15 -27.72 -13.21
N ALA A 17 29.39 -28.88 -13.82
CA ALA A 17 28.50 -29.42 -14.85
C ALA A 17 27.30 -30.21 -14.27
N ALA A 18 27.41 -30.74 -13.05
CA ALA A 18 26.36 -31.55 -12.43
C ALA A 18 25.41 -30.74 -11.52
N GLY A 19 25.80 -29.54 -11.08
CA GLY A 19 25.01 -28.70 -10.17
C GLY A 19 24.19 -27.60 -10.84
N SER A 20 24.46 -27.27 -12.11
CA SER A 20 23.76 -26.19 -12.81
C SER A 20 22.33 -26.59 -13.18
N ALA A 21 22.11 -27.82 -13.63
CA ALA A 21 20.78 -28.31 -13.95
C ALA A 21 19.88 -28.30 -12.70
N ASP A 22 20.33 -28.83 -11.57
CA ASP A 22 19.57 -28.82 -10.32
C ASP A 22 19.36 -27.41 -9.74
N PHE A 23 20.31 -26.49 -9.93
CA PHE A 23 20.17 -25.09 -9.50
C PHE A 23 19.14 -24.33 -10.36
N TRP A 24 19.20 -24.47 -11.68
CA TRP A 24 18.24 -23.85 -12.59
C TRP A 24 16.85 -24.50 -12.49
N THR A 25 16.78 -25.81 -12.25
CA THR A 25 15.51 -26.53 -12.02
C THR A 25 14.91 -26.11 -10.68
N ARG A 26 15.71 -25.95 -9.61
CA ARG A 26 15.22 -25.41 -8.33
C ARG A 26 14.79 -23.95 -8.40
N ILE A 27 15.48 -23.10 -9.19
CA ILE A 27 15.01 -21.72 -9.45
C ILE A 27 13.70 -21.74 -10.24
N SER A 28 13.57 -22.64 -11.22
CA SER A 28 12.32 -22.82 -11.98
C SER A 28 11.19 -23.41 -11.14
N GLU A 29 11.48 -24.26 -10.15
CA GLU A 29 10.50 -24.82 -9.21
C GLU A 29 10.12 -23.83 -8.10
N MET A 30 11.03 -22.94 -7.69
CA MET A 30 10.70 -21.77 -6.85
C MET A 30 9.78 -20.78 -7.59
N GLN A 31 9.83 -20.77 -8.91
CA GLN A 31 8.88 -20.09 -9.80
C GLN A 31 7.75 -21.03 -10.26
N GLY A 32 7.25 -21.89 -9.35
CA GLY A 32 6.10 -22.73 -9.66
C GLY A 32 4.93 -21.89 -10.22
N PRO A 33 4.16 -22.40 -11.19
CA PRO A 33 3.08 -21.63 -11.81
C PRO A 33 2.09 -21.21 -10.72
N PHE A 34 1.93 -19.90 -10.52
CA PHE A 34 0.92 -19.36 -9.63
C PHE A 34 -0.43 -20.01 -9.98
N ARG A 35 -1.09 -20.58 -8.98
CA ARG A 35 -2.30 -21.39 -9.18
C ARG A 35 -3.37 -20.53 -9.88
N LYS A 36 -4.09 -21.13 -10.84
CA LYS A 36 -5.29 -20.53 -11.48
C LYS A 36 -6.31 -20.13 -10.40
N GLY A 37 -6.31 -18.87 -10.00
CA GLY A 37 -7.34 -18.20 -9.19
C GLY A 37 -8.26 -17.34 -10.06
N ASN A 38 -9.23 -16.66 -9.44
CA ASN A 38 -10.08 -15.67 -10.11
C ASN A 38 -9.30 -14.37 -10.36
N PHE A 39 -8.38 -14.40 -11.33
CA PHE A 39 -7.49 -13.29 -11.69
C PHE A 39 -7.56 -12.96 -13.18
N PRO A 40 -7.27 -11.71 -13.61
CA PRO A 40 -6.83 -10.59 -12.76
C PRO A 40 -7.94 -10.02 -11.86
N VAL A 41 -7.53 -9.37 -10.77
CA VAL A 41 -8.43 -8.71 -9.82
C VAL A 41 -7.70 -7.56 -9.11
N VAL A 42 -8.43 -6.49 -8.80
CA VAL A 42 -7.94 -5.38 -7.99
C VAL A 42 -8.99 -4.93 -6.99
N ILE A 43 -8.56 -4.62 -5.77
CA ILE A 43 -9.39 -4.09 -4.69
C ILE A 43 -8.72 -2.83 -4.11
N ALA A 44 -9.52 -1.79 -3.88
CA ALA A 44 -9.08 -0.54 -3.27
C ALA A 44 -10.03 -0.12 -2.13
N THR A 45 -9.49 0.54 -1.11
CA THR A 45 -10.29 1.14 -0.04
C THR A 45 -11.26 2.20 -0.60
N TRP A 46 -12.42 2.35 0.04
CA TRP A 46 -13.43 3.37 -0.29
C TRP A 46 -14.04 3.27 -1.69
N HIS A 47 -14.78 4.30 -2.10
CA HIS A 47 -15.39 4.45 -3.41
C HIS A 47 -14.38 4.97 -4.44
N ASN A 48 -13.44 4.11 -4.83
CA ASN A 48 -12.30 4.43 -5.70
C ASN A 48 -12.41 3.75 -7.08
N LYS A 49 -13.56 3.92 -7.75
CA LYS A 49 -13.83 3.30 -9.07
C LYS A 49 -12.87 3.72 -10.17
N ASP A 50 -12.44 4.98 -10.18
CA ASP A 50 -11.50 5.47 -11.19
C ASP A 50 -10.09 4.88 -10.97
N ALA A 51 -9.68 4.72 -9.71
CA ALA A 51 -8.42 4.07 -9.35
C ALA A 51 -8.42 2.59 -9.74
N THR A 52 -9.48 1.85 -9.39
CA THR A 52 -9.59 0.43 -9.78
C THR A 52 -9.73 0.26 -11.29
N LYS A 53 -10.37 1.20 -12.00
CA LYS A 53 -10.45 1.22 -13.47
C LYS A 53 -9.07 1.41 -14.09
N ALA A 54 -8.28 2.36 -13.61
CA ALA A 54 -6.91 2.60 -14.11
C ALA A 54 -6.01 1.37 -13.88
N ALA A 55 -6.13 0.73 -12.71
CA ALA A 55 -5.44 -0.53 -12.45
C ALA A 55 -5.92 -1.65 -13.39
N TRP A 56 -7.23 -1.80 -13.58
CA TRP A 56 -7.81 -2.81 -14.46
C TRP A 56 -7.40 -2.66 -15.92
N ASP A 57 -7.20 -1.44 -16.42
CA ASP A 57 -6.75 -1.21 -17.79
C ASP A 57 -5.35 -1.80 -18.06
N ILE A 58 -4.49 -1.80 -17.05
CA ILE A 58 -3.19 -2.49 -17.11
C ILE A 58 -3.38 -4.00 -16.99
N LEU A 59 -4.18 -4.45 -16.02
CA LEU A 59 -4.37 -5.88 -15.74
C LEU A 59 -5.05 -6.63 -16.90
N SER A 60 -6.09 -6.04 -17.50
CA SER A 60 -6.82 -6.61 -18.63
C SER A 60 -5.98 -6.67 -19.91
N GLY A 61 -4.96 -5.80 -20.03
CA GLY A 61 -3.93 -5.87 -21.06
C GLY A 61 -2.82 -6.91 -20.77
N GLY A 62 -2.89 -7.65 -19.66
CA GLY A 62 -1.87 -8.62 -19.26
C GLY A 62 -0.64 -8.00 -18.57
N GLY A 63 -0.72 -6.75 -18.13
CA GLY A 63 0.33 -6.05 -17.40
C GLY A 63 0.56 -6.60 -15.99
N ARG A 64 1.66 -6.16 -15.36
CA ARG A 64 2.07 -6.61 -14.01
C ARG A 64 1.20 -5.95 -12.94
N ALA A 65 0.91 -6.68 -11.86
CA ALA A 65 0.16 -6.15 -10.72
C ALA A 65 0.82 -4.89 -10.13
N LEU A 66 2.15 -4.83 -10.07
CA LEU A 66 2.90 -3.66 -9.61
C LEU A 66 2.59 -2.39 -10.42
N ASP A 67 2.54 -2.51 -11.75
CA ASP A 67 2.21 -1.38 -12.62
C ASP A 67 0.74 -0.94 -12.42
N ALA A 68 -0.15 -1.92 -12.24
CA ALA A 68 -1.57 -1.68 -12.01
C ALA A 68 -1.83 -0.91 -10.71
N VAL A 69 -1.23 -1.33 -9.60
CA VAL A 69 -1.44 -0.66 -8.29
C VAL A 69 -0.81 0.73 -8.25
N GLU A 70 0.32 0.94 -8.93
CA GLU A 70 0.90 2.28 -9.09
C GLU A 70 -0.04 3.19 -9.90
N ALA A 71 -0.53 2.74 -11.06
CA ALA A 71 -1.44 3.53 -11.88
C ALA A 71 -2.75 3.86 -11.15
N GLY A 72 -3.30 2.89 -10.42
CA GLY A 72 -4.48 3.10 -9.59
C GLY A 72 -4.25 4.10 -8.46
N ALA A 73 -3.13 4.00 -7.74
CA ALA A 73 -2.77 4.93 -6.66
C ALA A 73 -2.54 6.36 -7.17
N ARG A 74 -1.98 6.53 -8.39
CA ARG A 74 -1.73 7.84 -9.00
C ARG A 74 -3.01 8.61 -9.35
N VAL A 75 -4.16 7.93 -9.48
CA VAL A 75 -5.43 8.57 -9.83
C VAL A 75 -5.88 9.56 -8.74
N PRO A 76 -6.10 9.16 -7.47
CA PRO A 76 -6.43 10.11 -6.42
C PRO A 76 -5.27 11.06 -6.11
N GLU A 77 -4.00 10.63 -6.20
CA GLU A 77 -2.86 11.53 -6.02
C GLU A 77 -2.85 12.72 -6.99
N GLY A 78 -3.38 12.53 -8.19
CA GLY A 78 -3.48 13.57 -9.22
C GLY A 78 -4.78 14.38 -9.16
N ASN A 79 -5.72 14.04 -8.28
CA ASN A 79 -7.04 14.66 -8.23
C ASN A 79 -7.09 15.82 -7.20
N PRO A 80 -7.10 17.09 -7.63
CA PRO A 80 -7.14 18.24 -6.71
C PRO A 80 -8.39 18.31 -5.82
N LYS A 81 -9.43 17.52 -6.13
CA LYS A 81 -10.66 17.45 -5.33
C LYS A 81 -10.57 16.42 -4.21
N ASP A 82 -9.55 15.57 -4.23
CA ASP A 82 -9.24 14.66 -3.13
C ASP A 82 -8.42 15.42 -2.08
N SER A 83 -8.99 15.62 -0.90
CA SER A 83 -8.34 16.32 0.21
C SER A 83 -7.50 15.41 1.10
N SER A 84 -7.34 14.14 0.74
CA SER A 84 -6.71 13.11 1.55
C SER A 84 -5.53 12.40 0.89
N VAL A 85 -5.35 12.57 -0.43
CA VAL A 85 -4.28 11.89 -1.18
C VAL A 85 -3.62 12.86 -2.15
N GLY A 86 -2.29 12.99 -2.08
CA GLY A 86 -1.50 13.73 -3.06
C GLY A 86 -1.87 15.20 -3.22
N TYR A 87 -2.07 15.64 -4.46
CA TYR A 87 -2.35 17.03 -4.81
C TYR A 87 -3.75 17.46 -4.34
N GLY A 88 -3.82 18.52 -3.52
CA GLY A 88 -5.06 18.94 -2.88
C GLY A 88 -5.22 18.41 -1.45
N GLY A 89 -4.34 17.48 -1.03
CA GLY A 89 -4.27 16.98 0.33
C GLY A 89 -4.17 18.09 1.38
N PHE A 90 -4.91 17.94 2.48
CA PHE A 90 -4.85 18.93 3.56
C PHE A 90 -3.44 18.97 4.20
N PRO A 91 -2.92 20.18 4.47
CA PRO A 91 -1.56 20.33 4.96
C PRO A 91 -1.43 19.92 6.43
N ASP A 92 -0.18 19.88 6.91
CA ASP A 92 0.09 19.91 8.34
C ASP A 92 -0.32 21.26 8.96
N ARG A 93 -0.22 21.37 10.29
CA ARG A 93 -0.62 22.59 11.01
C ARG A 93 0.16 23.84 10.61
N ASP A 94 1.34 23.69 10.01
CA ASP A 94 2.21 24.78 9.58
C ASP A 94 1.92 25.21 8.12
N GLY A 95 1.02 24.51 7.42
CA GLY A 95 0.61 24.80 6.04
C GLY A 95 1.38 24.02 4.98
N ASP A 96 2.24 23.07 5.39
CA ASP A 96 3.02 22.25 4.48
C ASP A 96 2.25 20.97 4.10
N VAL A 97 2.05 20.73 2.79
CA VAL A 97 1.50 19.46 2.30
C VAL A 97 2.61 18.40 2.28
N THR A 98 2.52 17.45 3.20
CA THR A 98 3.47 16.35 3.38
C THR A 98 2.81 15.00 3.11
N LEU A 99 3.37 14.24 2.18
CA LEU A 99 2.78 13.00 1.67
C LEU A 99 3.55 11.77 2.14
N ASP A 100 2.83 10.69 2.35
CA ASP A 100 3.35 9.39 2.75
C ASP A 100 2.87 8.32 1.76
N ALA A 101 3.78 7.47 1.27
CA ALA A 101 3.40 6.35 0.41
C ALA A 101 4.33 5.14 0.56
N CYS A 102 3.80 3.94 0.31
CA CYS A 102 4.60 2.75 0.05
C CYS A 102 4.03 1.90 -1.09
N ILE A 103 4.89 1.04 -1.63
CA ILE A 103 4.55 0.06 -2.66
C ILE A 103 5.33 -1.23 -2.37
N MET A 104 4.73 -2.38 -2.68
CA MET A 104 5.33 -3.70 -2.47
C MET A 104 4.97 -4.64 -3.62
N ASP A 105 5.96 -5.36 -4.12
CA ASP A 105 5.82 -6.28 -5.26
C ASP A 105 5.70 -7.76 -4.84
N GLU A 106 5.56 -8.65 -5.83
CA GLU A 106 5.36 -10.08 -5.62
C GLU A 106 6.56 -10.83 -5.02
N PHE A 107 7.75 -10.24 -5.05
CA PHE A 107 8.96 -10.84 -4.49
C PHE A 107 9.27 -10.35 -3.07
N GLY A 108 8.40 -9.49 -2.54
CA GLY A 108 8.61 -8.83 -1.25
C GLY A 108 9.57 -7.64 -1.34
N ASN A 109 9.91 -7.15 -2.54
CA ASN A 109 10.57 -5.86 -2.67
C ASN A 109 9.60 -4.77 -2.24
N ALA A 110 10.11 -3.77 -1.53
CA ALA A 110 9.30 -2.68 -1.04
C ALA A 110 10.04 -1.35 -1.14
N GLY A 111 9.27 -0.28 -1.27
CA GLY A 111 9.77 1.08 -1.22
C GLY A 111 8.76 2.01 -0.57
N CYS A 112 9.28 3.00 0.15
CA CYS A 112 8.51 3.89 1.01
C CYS A 112 9.09 5.31 0.95
N VAL A 113 8.21 6.30 1.00
CA VAL A 113 8.55 7.69 1.27
C VAL A 113 7.68 8.25 2.37
N THR A 114 8.26 9.08 3.24
CA THR A 114 7.51 9.73 4.33
C THR A 114 7.77 11.22 4.35
N CYS A 115 6.77 11.98 4.76
CA CYS A 115 6.81 13.45 4.84
C CYS A 115 7.32 14.13 3.56
N LEU A 116 7.08 13.52 2.39
CA LEU A 116 7.55 14.03 1.10
C LEU A 116 6.73 15.26 0.70
N GLN A 117 7.41 16.36 0.40
CA GLN A 117 6.77 17.58 -0.08
C GLN A 117 6.99 17.77 -1.58
N HIS A 118 6.15 18.59 -2.21
CA HIS A 118 6.28 19.10 -3.58
C HIS A 118 6.22 18.07 -4.72
N ILE A 119 6.11 16.78 -4.44
CA ILE A 119 6.01 15.74 -5.47
C ILE A 119 4.59 15.19 -5.49
N LYS A 120 3.88 15.39 -6.60
CA LYS A 120 2.47 14.99 -6.76
C LYS A 120 2.22 13.50 -6.56
N HIS A 121 3.14 12.66 -7.04
CA HIS A 121 3.01 11.21 -7.06
C HIS A 121 4.02 10.51 -6.15
N PRO A 122 3.82 10.53 -4.82
CA PRO A 122 4.73 9.89 -3.87
C PRO A 122 4.81 8.37 -4.07
N VAL A 123 3.75 7.69 -4.53
CA VAL A 123 3.80 6.24 -4.83
C VAL A 123 4.86 5.89 -5.89
N SER A 124 5.02 6.74 -6.90
CA SER A 124 6.03 6.55 -7.93
C SER A 124 7.45 6.80 -7.41
N VAL A 125 7.62 7.74 -6.48
CA VAL A 125 8.91 7.91 -5.79
C VAL A 125 9.21 6.69 -4.92
N ALA A 126 8.22 6.18 -4.18
CA ALA A 126 8.35 4.95 -3.40
C ALA A 126 8.76 3.75 -4.27
N ARG A 127 8.17 3.60 -5.47
CA ARG A 127 8.61 2.58 -6.44
C ARG A 127 10.07 2.75 -6.86
N LEU A 128 10.52 3.97 -7.10
CA LEU A 128 11.93 4.20 -7.44
C LEU A 128 12.88 3.98 -6.26
N VAL A 129 12.44 4.23 -5.01
CA VAL A 129 13.21 3.83 -3.83
C VAL A 129 13.46 2.33 -3.86
N MET A 130 12.41 1.54 -4.11
CA MET A 130 12.47 0.08 -4.25
C MET A 130 13.40 -0.38 -5.38
N GLU A 131 13.30 0.24 -6.56
CA GLU A 131 13.99 -0.24 -7.77
C GLU A 131 15.41 0.30 -7.96
N LYS A 132 15.73 1.47 -7.39
CA LYS A 132 16.95 2.24 -7.70
C LYS A 132 17.87 2.47 -6.51
N THR A 133 17.51 1.99 -5.32
CA THR A 133 18.32 2.17 -4.11
C THR A 133 18.45 0.86 -3.33
N PRO A 134 19.47 0.71 -2.48
CA PRO A 134 19.56 -0.41 -1.54
C PRO A 134 18.69 -0.19 -0.29
N HIS A 135 17.88 0.87 -0.24
CA HIS A 135 17.06 1.25 0.90
C HIS A 135 15.59 0.99 0.63
N VAL A 136 14.81 0.79 1.70
CA VAL A 136 13.37 0.61 1.61
C VAL A 136 12.62 1.90 1.89
N ILE A 137 13.17 2.81 2.70
CA ILE A 137 12.46 4.02 3.13
C ILE A 137 13.35 5.25 3.08
N LEU A 138 12.85 6.32 2.46
CA LEU A 138 13.44 7.66 2.52
C LEU A 138 12.43 8.63 3.16
N THR A 139 12.93 9.71 3.77
CA THR A 139 12.08 10.64 4.51
C THR A 139 12.39 12.10 4.17
N ALA A 140 11.36 12.93 4.21
CA ALA A 140 11.40 14.39 4.12
C ALA A 140 12.32 14.92 3.01
N GLU A 141 13.30 15.75 3.35
CA GLU A 141 14.22 16.37 2.40
C GLU A 141 15.02 15.34 1.59
N GLY A 142 15.48 14.25 2.22
CA GLY A 142 16.21 13.18 1.52
C GLY A 142 15.33 12.44 0.50
N ALA A 143 14.03 12.27 0.78
CA ALA A 143 13.09 11.72 -0.19
C ALA A 143 12.87 12.68 -1.38
N LEU A 144 12.81 13.99 -1.10
CA LEU A 144 12.68 15.02 -2.14
C LEU A 144 13.92 15.12 -3.02
N GLU A 145 15.11 15.15 -2.43
CA GLU A 145 16.38 15.14 -3.17
C GLU A 145 16.48 13.93 -4.09
N PHE A 146 16.12 12.74 -3.57
CA PHE A 146 16.05 11.54 -4.37
C PHE A 146 15.04 11.67 -5.52
N ALA A 147 13.81 12.11 -5.25
CA ALA A 147 12.80 12.30 -6.29
C ALA A 147 13.29 13.25 -7.41
N LEU A 148 13.94 14.36 -7.05
CA LEU A 148 14.52 15.29 -8.01
C LEU A 148 15.64 14.66 -8.83
N SER A 149 16.49 13.83 -8.21
CA SER A 149 17.54 13.08 -8.91
C SER A 149 16.98 12.09 -9.94
N GLN A 150 15.76 11.60 -9.72
CA GLN A 150 15.03 10.72 -10.63
C GLN A 150 14.20 11.48 -11.68
N GLY A 151 14.29 12.82 -11.72
CA GLY A 151 13.65 13.65 -12.74
C GLY A 151 12.29 14.23 -12.38
N PHE A 152 11.77 13.98 -11.17
CA PHE A 152 10.55 14.63 -10.70
C PHE A 152 10.75 16.14 -10.58
N LYS A 153 9.65 16.90 -10.65
CA LYS A 153 9.64 18.35 -10.53
C LYS A 153 8.89 18.75 -9.27
N LYS A 154 9.38 19.81 -8.61
CA LYS A 154 8.65 20.43 -7.51
C LYS A 154 7.39 21.10 -8.06
N GLU A 155 6.27 20.82 -7.41
CA GLU A 155 4.97 21.43 -7.66
C GLU A 155 4.42 22.01 -6.35
N ASN A 156 3.56 23.02 -6.44
CA ASN A 156 2.79 23.45 -5.29
C ASN A 156 1.59 22.52 -5.12
N LEU A 157 1.58 21.75 -4.04
CA LEU A 157 0.52 20.78 -3.76
C LEU A 157 -0.66 21.37 -2.99
N LEU A 158 -0.49 22.57 -2.41
CA LEU A 158 -1.51 23.27 -1.63
C LEU A 158 -2.45 24.04 -2.56
N THR A 159 -3.61 23.46 -2.84
CA THR A 159 -4.69 24.10 -3.59
C THR A 159 -5.33 25.24 -2.78
N GLU A 160 -6.10 26.10 -3.46
CA GLU A 160 -6.86 27.16 -2.79
C GLU A 160 -7.82 26.59 -1.74
N THR A 161 -8.58 25.56 -2.11
CA THR A 161 -9.53 24.90 -1.20
C THR A 161 -8.84 24.33 0.04
N ALA A 162 -7.67 23.72 -0.12
CA ALA A 162 -6.89 23.21 1.02
C ALA A 162 -6.35 24.36 1.90
N ARG A 163 -5.95 25.48 1.29
CA ARG A 163 -5.50 26.68 2.01
C ARG A 163 -6.64 27.32 2.81
N GLU A 164 -7.81 27.50 2.20
CA GLU A 164 -9.00 28.03 2.87
C GLU A 164 -9.39 27.15 4.07
N ALA A 165 -9.37 25.82 3.90
CA ALA A 165 -9.65 24.87 4.99
C ALA A 165 -8.63 24.99 6.13
N TRP A 166 -7.34 25.13 5.80
CA TRP A 166 -6.27 25.34 6.78
C TRP A 166 -6.40 26.68 7.52
N GLU A 167 -6.69 27.77 6.81
CA GLU A 167 -6.92 29.09 7.41
C GLU A 167 -8.13 29.11 8.34
N ALA A 168 -9.22 28.46 7.94
CA ALA A 168 -10.39 28.29 8.79
C ALA A 168 -10.07 27.46 10.06
N TRP A 169 -9.26 26.40 9.93
CA TRP A 169 -8.84 25.59 11.08
C TRP A 169 -7.97 26.38 12.06
N LYS A 170 -7.01 27.18 11.56
CA LYS A 170 -6.09 27.99 12.39
C LYS A 170 -6.80 28.92 13.37
N VAL A 171 -8.00 29.41 13.03
CA VAL A 171 -8.80 30.28 13.92
C VAL A 171 -9.01 29.64 15.30
N LYS A 172 -9.22 28.32 15.35
CA LYS A 172 -9.37 27.58 16.61
C LYS A 172 -8.12 26.80 16.98
N SER A 173 -7.37 26.30 16.00
CA SER A 173 -6.17 25.47 16.17
C SER A 173 -6.37 24.26 17.09
N GLU A 174 -7.60 23.75 17.17
CA GLU A 174 -7.92 22.54 17.92
C GLU A 174 -7.65 21.31 17.06
N TYR A 175 -6.66 20.52 17.44
CA TYR A 175 -6.36 19.26 16.76
C TYR A 175 -7.17 18.11 17.37
N LYS A 176 -8.25 17.74 16.67
CA LYS A 176 -9.10 16.58 16.97
C LYS A 176 -9.35 15.79 15.68
N PRO A 177 -8.43 14.89 15.30
CA PRO A 177 -8.61 14.07 14.11
C PRO A 177 -9.73 13.07 14.38
N VAL A 178 -10.93 13.36 13.87
CA VAL A 178 -12.05 12.41 13.86
C VAL A 178 -12.18 11.91 12.42
N ILE A 179 -11.82 10.65 12.21
CA ILE A 179 -11.94 9.98 10.91
C ILE A 179 -13.32 9.33 10.82
N ASN A 180 -14.08 9.72 9.80
CA ASN A 180 -15.43 9.23 9.52
C ASN A 180 -15.59 8.95 8.02
N PHE A 181 -16.79 8.50 7.60
CA PHE A 181 -17.10 8.17 6.19
C PHE A 181 -16.98 9.35 5.18
N GLU A 182 -16.89 10.58 5.67
CA GLU A 182 -16.79 11.79 4.84
C GLU A 182 -15.36 12.35 4.80
N ARG A 183 -14.49 11.86 5.69
CA ARG A 183 -13.10 12.28 5.87
C ARG A 183 -12.24 11.03 6.01
N HIS A 184 -11.82 10.52 4.87
CA HIS A 184 -10.90 9.40 4.76
C HIS A 184 -9.51 9.90 4.52
N ASP A 185 -8.52 9.17 5.00
CA ASP A 185 -7.13 9.61 4.94
C ASP A 185 -6.37 9.02 3.77
N THR A 186 -6.77 7.87 3.22
CA THR A 186 -5.83 7.02 2.48
C THR A 186 -6.51 6.18 1.40
N ILE A 187 -5.84 6.04 0.25
CA ILE A 187 -6.08 4.91 -0.67
C ILE A 187 -5.07 3.79 -0.39
N GLY A 188 -5.60 2.61 -0.09
CA GLY A 188 -4.87 1.35 -0.15
C GLY A 188 -5.40 0.52 -1.30
N ILE A 189 -4.54 0.08 -2.21
CA ILE A 189 -4.91 -0.69 -3.40
C ILE A 189 -4.02 -1.93 -3.52
N VAL A 190 -4.63 -3.09 -3.71
CA VAL A 190 -3.91 -4.36 -3.93
C VAL A 190 -4.49 -5.08 -5.13
N ALA A 191 -3.63 -5.73 -5.90
CA ALA A 191 -4.02 -6.43 -7.11
C ALA A 191 -3.29 -7.77 -7.24
N ILE A 192 -3.93 -8.70 -7.96
CA ILE A 192 -3.28 -9.89 -8.47
C ILE A 192 -3.49 -9.92 -9.98
N ASP A 193 -2.38 -10.06 -10.73
CA ASP A 193 -2.41 -10.08 -12.18
C ASP A 193 -2.76 -11.45 -12.77
N ALA A 194 -2.88 -11.52 -14.10
CA ALA A 194 -3.21 -12.74 -14.82
C ALA A 194 -2.17 -13.87 -14.63
N GLN A 195 -0.95 -13.53 -14.20
CA GLN A 195 0.09 -14.49 -13.85
C GLN A 195 0.05 -14.89 -12.39
N GLY A 196 -0.93 -14.41 -11.61
CA GLY A 196 -1.07 -14.69 -10.19
C GLY A 196 -0.08 -13.94 -9.29
N ARG A 197 0.60 -12.92 -9.80
CA ARG A 197 1.55 -12.10 -9.03
C ARG A 197 0.79 -11.04 -8.23
N ALA A 198 1.00 -10.99 -6.93
CA ALA A 198 0.37 -10.02 -6.03
C ALA A 198 1.23 -8.77 -5.88
N SER A 199 0.62 -7.59 -5.85
CA SER A 199 1.30 -6.34 -5.50
C SER A 199 0.32 -5.39 -4.81
N GLY A 200 0.85 -4.36 -4.17
CA GLY A 200 0.03 -3.35 -3.53
C GLY A 200 0.72 -2.01 -3.40
N ALA A 201 -0.09 -0.97 -3.25
CA ALA A 201 0.33 0.40 -2.99
C ALA A 201 -0.58 1.03 -1.94
N CYS A 202 -0.03 1.96 -1.16
CA CYS A 202 -0.77 2.74 -0.18
C CYS A 202 -0.22 4.17 -0.16
N THR A 203 -1.08 5.19 -0.28
CA THR A 203 -0.68 6.61 -0.40
C THR A 203 -1.69 7.55 0.23
N THR A 204 -1.19 8.64 0.83
CA THR A 204 -1.96 9.57 1.67
C THR A 204 -1.27 10.93 1.80
N SER A 205 -2.04 12.00 2.09
CA SER A 205 -1.55 13.25 2.67
C SER A 205 -1.51 13.22 4.21
N GLY A 206 -1.95 12.13 4.83
CA GLY A 206 -2.07 11.92 6.27
C GLY A 206 -3.24 12.68 6.89
N LEU A 207 -3.29 12.64 8.23
CA LEU A 207 -4.29 13.38 8.99
C LEU A 207 -4.19 14.87 8.70
N ALA A 208 -5.34 15.48 8.39
CA ALA A 208 -5.45 16.92 8.21
C ALA A 208 -4.92 17.67 9.43
N PHE A 209 -4.08 18.68 9.20
CA PHE A 209 -3.52 19.57 10.22
C PHE A 209 -2.66 18.84 11.27
N LYS A 210 -2.10 17.68 10.89
CA LYS A 210 -1.14 16.92 11.71
C LYS A 210 0.02 17.79 12.17
N MET A 211 0.71 17.34 13.22
CA MET A 211 2.01 17.93 13.57
C MET A 211 3.00 17.70 12.41
N LYS A 212 3.86 18.69 12.14
CA LYS A 212 4.96 18.55 11.19
C LYS A 212 5.81 17.33 11.55
N GLY A 213 6.09 16.48 10.55
CA GLY A 213 6.82 15.24 10.72
C GLY A 213 5.98 14.04 11.23
N ARG A 214 4.68 14.19 11.45
CA ARG A 214 3.81 13.04 11.76
C ARG A 214 3.71 12.12 10.55
N VAL A 215 3.97 10.83 10.79
CA VAL A 215 3.87 9.75 9.80
C VAL A 215 2.77 8.78 10.22
N GLY A 216 1.89 8.43 9.28
CA GLY A 216 0.81 7.46 9.48
C GLY A 216 1.23 6.00 9.22
N ASP A 217 0.24 5.13 9.02
CA ASP A 217 0.43 3.73 8.65
C ASP A 217 0.72 3.50 7.17
N SER A 218 0.21 4.38 6.29
CA SER A 218 0.28 4.25 4.84
C SER A 218 1.68 3.98 4.25
N PRO A 219 2.80 4.55 4.76
CA PRO A 219 4.12 4.26 4.23
C PRO A 219 4.85 3.13 4.97
N VAL A 220 4.20 2.45 5.93
CA VAL A 220 4.84 1.44 6.78
C VAL A 220 4.40 0.05 6.36
N ILE A 221 5.34 -0.71 5.76
CA ILE A 221 5.14 -2.11 5.38
C ILE A 221 4.78 -2.93 6.63
N GLY A 222 3.69 -3.68 6.52
CA GLY A 222 3.07 -4.44 7.59
C GLY A 222 1.97 -3.69 8.35
N ALA A 223 1.94 -2.35 8.29
CA ALA A 223 0.86 -1.55 8.85
C ALA A 223 -0.17 -1.17 7.78
N GLY A 224 0.14 -0.19 6.93
CA GLY A 224 -0.77 0.30 5.89
C GLY A 224 -0.89 -0.62 4.67
N LEU A 225 0.15 -1.42 4.41
CA LEU A 225 0.21 -2.37 3.29
C LEU A 225 1.07 -3.58 3.65
N PHE A 226 0.65 -4.77 3.24
CA PHE A 226 1.53 -5.94 3.22
C PHE A 226 1.16 -6.88 2.08
N VAL A 227 2.17 -7.42 1.40
CA VAL A 227 2.02 -8.34 0.27
C VAL A 227 2.91 -9.57 0.52
N ASP A 228 2.34 -10.75 0.33
CA ASP A 228 3.09 -12.00 0.24
C ASP A 228 2.49 -12.84 -0.89
N ALA A 229 3.26 -13.09 -1.95
CA ALA A 229 2.73 -13.74 -3.14
C ALA A 229 2.39 -15.23 -2.96
N GLU A 230 2.75 -15.87 -1.84
CA GLU A 230 2.30 -17.21 -1.50
C GLU A 230 0.93 -17.21 -0.81
N VAL A 231 0.49 -16.05 -0.30
CA VAL A 231 -0.66 -15.93 0.58
C VAL A 231 -1.71 -14.95 0.04
N GLY A 232 -1.32 -13.70 -0.18
CA GLY A 232 -2.22 -12.61 -0.53
C GLY A 232 -1.66 -11.24 -0.15
N ALA A 233 -2.51 -10.24 -0.21
CA ALA A 233 -2.20 -8.86 0.12
C ALA A 233 -3.31 -8.24 0.96
N ALA A 234 -2.95 -7.27 1.80
CA ALA A 234 -3.88 -6.47 2.57
C ALA A 234 -3.44 -5.01 2.61
N ALA A 235 -4.41 -4.10 2.65
CA ALA A 235 -4.16 -2.68 2.83
C ALA A 235 -5.15 -2.08 3.83
N ALA A 236 -4.72 -1.03 4.50
CA ALA A 236 -5.45 -0.36 5.56
C ALA A 236 -5.84 1.07 5.18
N THR A 237 -6.76 1.63 5.96
CA THR A 237 -7.14 3.04 5.94
C THR A 237 -7.71 3.44 7.29
N GLY A 238 -7.74 4.75 7.55
CA GLY A 238 -8.37 5.34 8.73
C GLY A 238 -7.34 5.87 9.73
N LEU A 239 -7.63 5.80 11.03
CA LEU A 239 -6.72 6.35 12.04
C LEU A 239 -5.41 5.54 12.11
N GLY A 240 -4.39 6.03 11.40
CA GLY A 240 -3.11 5.33 11.22
C GLY A 240 -2.40 4.96 12.53
N GLU A 241 -2.56 5.73 13.60
CA GLU A 241 -2.01 5.43 14.92
C GLU A 241 -2.52 4.08 15.48
N MET A 242 -3.76 3.70 15.19
CA MET A 242 -4.31 2.40 15.61
C MET A 242 -3.77 1.26 14.74
N VAL A 243 -3.62 1.52 13.44
CA VAL A 243 -3.09 0.54 12.48
C VAL A 243 -1.61 0.24 12.76
N LEU A 244 -0.78 1.29 12.96
CA LEU A 244 0.64 1.17 13.31
C LEU A 244 0.85 0.33 14.57
N LYS A 245 0.05 0.55 15.62
CA LYS A 245 0.21 -0.16 16.90
C LYS A 245 -0.32 -1.60 16.90
N THR A 246 -0.87 -2.07 15.78
CA THR A 246 -1.40 -3.43 15.63
C THR A 246 -0.82 -4.19 14.43
N LEU A 247 -0.14 -3.50 13.50
CA LEU A 247 0.37 -4.06 12.24
C LEU A 247 -0.71 -4.85 11.49
N GLY A 248 -1.84 -4.17 11.27
CA GLY A 248 -3.07 -4.80 10.79
C GLY A 248 -2.92 -5.54 9.46
N SER A 249 -2.26 -4.94 8.47
CA SER A 249 -2.10 -5.58 7.14
C SER A 249 -1.24 -6.84 7.22
N TYR A 250 -0.12 -6.82 7.95
CA TYR A 250 0.70 -8.01 8.21
C TYR A 250 -0.11 -9.10 8.92
N PHE A 251 -0.86 -8.72 9.96
CA PHE A 251 -1.68 -9.67 10.72
C PHE A 251 -2.76 -10.33 9.84
N ILE A 252 -3.39 -9.57 8.94
CA ILE A 252 -4.39 -10.10 8.01
C ILE A 252 -3.78 -11.13 7.07
N VAL A 253 -2.62 -10.83 6.46
CA VAL A 253 -1.92 -11.77 5.59
C VAL A 253 -1.53 -13.03 6.37
N GLU A 254 -1.05 -12.90 7.60
CA GLU A 254 -0.74 -14.06 8.44
C GLU A 254 -1.96 -14.90 8.83
N GLU A 255 -3.13 -14.29 9.04
CA GLU A 255 -4.38 -15.04 9.23
C GLU A 255 -4.80 -15.76 7.94
N MET A 256 -4.62 -15.14 6.78
CA MET A 256 -4.82 -15.82 5.49
C MET A 256 -3.85 -16.98 5.30
N ARG A 257 -2.58 -16.85 5.72
CA ARG A 257 -1.59 -17.93 5.73
C ARG A 257 -2.06 -19.11 6.60
N ARG A 258 -2.73 -18.83 7.72
CA ARG A 258 -3.39 -19.82 8.59
C ARG A 258 -4.70 -20.39 7.99
N GLY A 259 -5.00 -20.10 6.73
CA GLY A 259 -6.12 -20.66 6.00
C GLY A 259 -7.43 -19.88 6.15
N LYS A 260 -7.43 -18.71 6.81
CA LYS A 260 -8.65 -17.89 6.92
C LYS A 260 -9.05 -17.31 5.57
N HIS A 261 -10.34 -17.06 5.41
CA HIS A 261 -10.85 -16.26 4.29
C HIS A 261 -10.45 -14.79 4.48
N PRO A 262 -10.14 -14.02 3.43
CA PRO A 262 -9.77 -12.59 3.52
C PRO A 262 -10.75 -11.76 4.35
N GLN A 263 -12.05 -11.89 4.09
CA GLN A 263 -13.12 -11.30 4.92
C GLN A 263 -12.95 -11.60 6.42
N LYS A 264 -12.71 -12.87 6.76
CA LYS A 264 -12.57 -13.28 8.16
C LYS A 264 -11.28 -12.76 8.79
N ALA A 265 -10.20 -12.71 8.02
CA ALA A 265 -8.93 -12.13 8.46
C ALA A 265 -9.08 -10.64 8.78
N ALA A 266 -9.76 -9.87 7.92
CA ALA A 266 -10.07 -8.47 8.16
C ALA A 266 -10.94 -8.26 9.42
N GLU A 267 -11.99 -9.08 9.61
CA GLU A 267 -12.79 -9.06 10.85
C GLU A 267 -11.94 -9.30 12.10
N LEU A 268 -11.04 -10.28 12.07
CA LEU A 268 -10.17 -10.59 13.20
C LEU A 268 -9.23 -9.43 13.52
N ALA A 269 -8.70 -8.75 12.50
CA ALA A 269 -7.84 -7.58 12.66
C ALA A 269 -8.59 -6.42 13.35
N ILE A 270 -9.78 -6.10 12.86
CA ILE A 270 -10.63 -5.06 13.45
C ILE A 270 -11.03 -5.43 14.89
N ARG A 271 -11.44 -6.67 15.16
CA ARG A 271 -11.79 -7.14 16.51
C ARG A 271 -10.62 -7.02 17.48
N ARG A 272 -9.42 -7.42 17.04
CA ARG A 272 -8.19 -7.30 17.83
C ARG A 272 -7.89 -5.84 18.16
N LEU A 273 -8.04 -4.96 17.18
CA LEU A 273 -7.83 -3.52 17.33
C LEU A 273 -8.86 -2.88 18.26
N ALA A 274 -10.15 -3.20 18.10
CA ALA A 274 -11.23 -2.74 18.98
C ALA A 274 -11.07 -3.21 20.43
N HIS A 275 -10.66 -4.48 20.62
CA HIS A 275 -10.39 -5.00 21.96
C HIS A 275 -9.19 -4.31 22.63
N LYS A 276 -8.14 -3.99 21.86
CA LYS A 276 -6.93 -3.34 22.40
C LYS A 276 -7.16 -1.86 22.72
N TYR A 277 -8.02 -1.18 21.97
CA TYR A 277 -8.26 0.27 22.08
C TYR A 277 -9.76 0.61 22.07
N PRO A 278 -10.53 0.18 23.09
CA PRO A 278 -11.99 0.24 23.05
C PRO A 278 -12.55 1.66 22.93
N GLU A 279 -11.97 2.65 23.63
CA GLU A 279 -12.45 4.04 23.55
C GLU A 279 -12.12 4.69 22.20
N GLN A 280 -10.87 4.55 21.72
CA GLN A 280 -10.48 5.06 20.40
C GLN A 280 -11.30 4.40 19.29
N ALA A 281 -11.61 3.11 19.41
CA ALA A 281 -12.40 2.38 18.43
C ALA A 281 -13.84 2.92 18.32
N LYS A 282 -14.45 3.40 19.41
CA LYS A 282 -15.80 3.99 19.38
C LYS A 282 -15.85 5.33 18.67
N GLU A 283 -14.75 6.08 18.68
CA GLU A 283 -14.68 7.45 18.19
C GLU A 283 -14.04 7.57 16.80
N ASN A 284 -13.37 6.53 16.32
CA ASN A 284 -12.57 6.56 15.11
C ASN A 284 -12.91 5.42 14.15
N GLN A 285 -12.54 5.62 12.89
CA GLN A 285 -12.66 4.63 11.83
C GLN A 285 -11.29 4.01 11.50
N VAL A 286 -11.31 2.70 11.24
CA VAL A 286 -10.23 1.92 10.63
C VAL A 286 -10.90 0.90 9.73
N GLY A 287 -10.40 0.76 8.51
CA GLY A 287 -10.86 -0.25 7.56
C GLY A 287 -9.71 -1.02 6.97
N PHE A 288 -9.94 -2.28 6.65
CA PHE A 288 -9.00 -3.09 5.90
C PHE A 288 -9.66 -3.70 4.67
N VAL A 289 -8.89 -3.84 3.60
CA VAL A 289 -9.21 -4.66 2.44
C VAL A 289 -8.17 -5.76 2.30
N ALA A 290 -8.58 -6.91 1.80
CA ALA A 290 -7.70 -8.06 1.63
C ALA A 290 -8.08 -8.88 0.40
N LEU A 291 -7.06 -9.47 -0.22
CA LEU A 291 -7.15 -10.33 -1.39
C LEU A 291 -6.17 -11.50 -1.19
N ASP A 292 -6.60 -12.74 -1.45
CA ASP A 292 -5.70 -13.89 -1.40
C ASP A 292 -5.33 -14.45 -2.78
N VAL A 293 -4.34 -15.34 -2.81
CA VAL A 293 -3.84 -16.02 -4.02
C VAL A 293 -4.85 -16.98 -4.67
N LYS A 294 -6.08 -17.08 -4.14
CA LYS A 294 -7.20 -17.79 -4.80
C LYS A 294 -8.18 -16.83 -5.47
N GLY A 295 -7.99 -15.51 -5.34
CA GLY A 295 -8.91 -14.49 -5.83
C GLY A 295 -10.11 -14.29 -4.91
N ARG A 296 -10.06 -14.81 -3.67
CA ARG A 296 -11.04 -14.45 -2.66
C ARG A 296 -10.69 -13.07 -2.13
N HIS A 297 -11.70 -12.28 -1.80
CA HIS A 297 -11.52 -10.92 -1.31
C HIS A 297 -12.37 -10.68 -0.06
N GLY A 298 -12.14 -9.55 0.60
CA GLY A 298 -12.98 -9.10 1.71
C GLY A 298 -12.47 -7.81 2.31
N GLY A 299 -13.25 -7.26 3.21
CA GLY A 299 -12.86 -6.09 3.98
C GLY A 299 -13.71 -5.95 5.23
N PHE A 300 -13.30 -5.14 6.19
CA PHE A 300 -14.11 -4.92 7.39
C PHE A 300 -13.71 -3.59 8.03
N GLY A 301 -14.71 -2.83 8.48
CA GLY A 301 -14.51 -1.53 9.14
C GLY A 301 -14.74 -1.58 10.65
N LEU A 302 -14.22 -0.60 11.39
CA LEU A 302 -14.63 -0.36 12.78
C LEU A 302 -16.05 0.18 12.82
N GLN A 303 -16.30 1.26 12.08
CA GLN A 303 -17.56 2.00 12.06
C GLN A 303 -18.34 1.71 10.77
N PRO A 304 -19.69 1.82 10.78
CA PRO A 304 -20.49 1.84 9.56
C PRO A 304 -20.00 2.89 8.55
N GLY A 305 -20.28 2.67 7.26
CA GLY A 305 -19.85 3.55 6.16
C GLY A 305 -18.48 3.22 5.56
N PHE A 306 -17.73 2.28 6.12
CA PHE A 306 -16.58 1.71 5.41
C PHE A 306 -17.04 0.96 4.16
N SER A 307 -16.41 1.26 3.03
CA SER A 307 -16.61 0.59 1.76
C SER A 307 -15.28 0.24 1.11
N TYR A 308 -15.32 -0.65 0.12
CA TYR A 308 -14.20 -0.89 -0.79
C TYR A 308 -14.71 -1.07 -2.21
N THR A 309 -13.84 -0.80 -3.19
CA THR A 309 -14.15 -1.01 -4.60
C THR A 309 -13.34 -2.18 -5.13
N LEU A 310 -14.00 -3.11 -5.82
CA LEU A 310 -13.42 -4.29 -6.43
C LEU A 310 -13.67 -4.24 -7.93
N PHE A 311 -12.61 -4.50 -8.71
CA PHE A 311 -12.72 -4.74 -10.14
C PHE A 311 -12.29 -6.19 -10.43
N MET A 312 -13.25 -6.99 -10.87
CA MET A 312 -13.05 -8.40 -11.21
C MET A 312 -13.99 -8.79 -12.35
N HIS A 313 -13.55 -9.65 -13.27
CA HIS A 313 -14.38 -10.17 -14.37
C HIS A 313 -15.08 -9.10 -15.23
N GLY A 314 -14.48 -7.91 -15.40
CA GLY A 314 -15.09 -6.83 -16.18
C GLY A 314 -16.10 -5.98 -15.39
N GLU A 315 -16.37 -6.29 -14.14
CA GLU A 315 -17.28 -5.54 -13.27
C GLU A 315 -16.51 -4.71 -12.23
N ASN A 316 -16.90 -3.44 -12.06
CA ASN A 316 -16.31 -2.51 -11.09
C ASN A 316 -17.35 -2.09 -10.05
N VAL A 317 -17.33 -2.76 -8.90
CA VAL A 317 -18.40 -2.73 -7.90
C VAL A 317 -17.86 -2.25 -6.56
N THR A 318 -18.63 -1.40 -5.87
CA THR A 318 -18.31 -0.95 -4.51
C THR A 318 -19.17 -1.71 -3.51
N TYR A 319 -18.55 -2.25 -2.47
CA TYR A 319 -19.16 -3.07 -1.43
C TYR A 319 -19.06 -2.38 -0.08
N GLU A 320 -20.08 -2.56 0.76
CA GLU A 320 -20.04 -2.24 2.19
C GLU A 320 -19.95 -3.55 2.98
N PRO A 321 -18.76 -3.96 3.47
CA PRO A 321 -18.55 -5.32 3.94
C PRO A 321 -18.90 -5.54 5.42
N GLY A 322 -19.68 -4.64 6.01
CA GLY A 322 -20.02 -4.62 7.43
C GLY A 322 -18.95 -4.00 8.31
N SER A 323 -19.27 -3.84 9.60
CA SER A 323 -18.38 -3.22 10.57
C SER A 323 -18.50 -3.82 11.97
N TYR A 324 -17.56 -3.48 12.86
CA TYR A 324 -17.59 -3.96 14.24
C TYR A 324 -18.73 -3.35 15.06
N PHE A 325 -19.02 -2.06 14.84
CA PHE A 325 -20.08 -1.33 15.54
C PHE A 325 -21.40 -1.26 14.76
N SER A 326 -21.60 -2.06 13.71
CA SER A 326 -22.94 -2.27 13.15
C SER A 326 -23.80 -3.07 14.12
N LYS A 327 -24.99 -2.56 14.44
CA LYS A 327 -26.01 -3.25 15.25
C LYS A 327 -26.55 -4.48 14.52
#